data_AF-A0A2E8XMP4-F1
#
_entry.id   AF-A0A2E8XMP4-F1
#
_cell.length_a   1.000
_cell.length_b   1.000
_cell.length_c   1.000
_cell.angle_alpha   90.00
_cell.angle_beta   90.00
_cell.angle_gamma   90.00
#
_symmetry.space_group_name_H-M   'P 1'
#
loop_
_entity.id
_entity.type
_entity.pdbx_description
1 polymer ?
#
loop_
_entity_poly.entity_id
_entity_poly.type
_entity_poly.pdbx_seq_one_letter_code
_entity_poly.pdbx_strand_id
1 'polypeptide(L)' 'SGFKVIELGSTIPGEPLYVAKGYTEVSRETRKAANGHVNTIIKMRKSL' A
#
# COMPACT_ATOMS: atom_id res chain seq x y z
N SER A 1 -24.62 8.25 -7.31
CA SER A 1 -23.16 8.30 -7.52
C SER A 1 -22.45 8.15 -6.20
N GLY A 2 -21.53 7.18 -6.09
CA GLY A 2 -20.76 6.92 -4.88
C GLY A 2 -19.38 6.37 -5.22
N PHE A 3 -18.47 6.38 -4.25
CA PHE A 3 -17.15 5.78 -4.40
C PHE A 3 -17.27 4.26 -4.54
N LYS A 4 -16.54 3.68 -5.49
CA LYS A 4 -16.55 2.22 -5.75
C LYS A 4 -15.29 1.53 -5.23
N VAL A 5 -14.24 2.30 -4.95
CA VAL A 5 -12.89 1.81 -4.69
C VAL A 5 -12.14 2.82 -3.81
N ILE A 6 -11.34 2.31 -2.88
CA ILE A 6 -10.32 3.07 -2.15
C ILE A 6 -8.94 2.54 -2.57
N GLU A 7 -8.04 3.45 -2.95
CA GLU A 7 -6.63 3.13 -3.21
C GLU A 7 -5.73 3.93 -2.26
N LEU A 8 -4.68 3.29 -1.74
CA LEU A 8 -3.71 3.92 -0.83
C LEU A 8 -2.30 3.31 -0.99
N GLY A 9 -1.29 4.02 -0.48
CA GLY A 9 0.06 3.49 -0.30
C GLY A 9 0.29 3.08 1.15
N SER A 10 0.83 1.88 1.36
CA SER A 10 1.27 1.35 2.66
C SER A 10 2.78 1.14 2.67
N THR A 11 3.37 1.14 3.86
CA THR A 11 4.72 0.63 4.11
C THR A 11 4.66 -0.81 4.60
N ILE A 12 5.82 -1.50 4.66
CA ILE A 12 5.93 -2.88 5.18
C ILE A 12 5.26 -3.04 6.56
N PRO A 13 5.48 -2.15 7.56
CA PRO A 13 4.82 -2.31 8.87
C PRO A 13 3.31 -2.06 8.83
N GLY A 14 2.82 -1.24 7.89
CA GLY A 14 1.41 -0.91 7.75
C GLY A 14 0.59 -1.94 6.97
N GLU A 15 1.25 -2.77 6.15
CA GLU A 15 0.60 -3.76 5.28
C GLU A 15 -0.33 -4.71 6.04
N PRO A 16 0.06 -5.33 7.18
CA PRO A 16 -0.81 -6.25 7.90
C PRO A 16 -2.13 -5.62 8.35
N LEU A 17 -2.09 -4.33 8.74
CA LEU A 17 -3.29 -3.60 9.14
C LEU A 17 -4.27 -3.47 7.97
N TYR A 18 -3.78 -3.06 6.79
CA TYR A 18 -4.64 -2.87 5.63
C TYR A 18 -5.16 -4.18 5.05
N VAL A 19 -4.33 -5.25 5.07
CA VAL A 19 -4.79 -6.61 4.75
C VAL A 19 -5.94 -7.03 5.67
N ALA A 20 -5.80 -6.84 6.99
CA ALA A 20 -6.86 -7.15 7.95
C ALA A 20 -8.14 -6.32 7.75
N LYS A 21 -8.03 -5.13 7.14
CA LYS A 21 -9.19 -4.29 6.76
C LYS A 21 -9.79 -4.65 5.40
N GLY A 22 -9.26 -5.67 4.71
CA GLY A 22 -9.76 -6.15 3.42
C GLY A 22 -9.20 -5.40 2.21
N TYR A 23 -8.05 -4.76 2.35
CA TYR A 23 -7.31 -4.25 1.19
C TYR A 23 -6.44 -5.35 0.59
N THR A 24 -6.28 -5.33 -0.73
CA THR A 24 -5.39 -6.22 -1.48
C THR A 24 -4.23 -5.43 -2.08
N GLU A 25 -3.04 -6.02 -2.10
CA GLU A 25 -1.89 -5.45 -2.80
C GLU A 25 -2.17 -5.35 -4.31
N VAL A 26 -1.82 -4.22 -4.91
CA VAL A 26 -1.88 -3.96 -6.36
C VAL A 26 -0.47 -3.90 -6.96
N SER A 27 0.47 -3.31 -6.23
CA SER A 27 1.86 -3.17 -6.66
C SER A 27 2.77 -2.92 -5.46
N ARG A 28 4.02 -3.33 -5.56
CA ARG A 28 5.07 -3.11 -4.56
C ARG A 28 6.30 -2.54 -5.24
N GLU A 29 6.72 -1.36 -4.79
CA GLU A 29 7.92 -0.70 -5.29
C GLU A 29 8.91 -0.51 -4.15
N THR A 30 10.16 -0.91 -4.37
CA THR A 30 11.25 -0.68 -3.43
C THR A 30 12.20 0.36 -4.02
N ARG A 31 12.34 1.48 -3.32
CA ARG A 31 13.25 2.57 -3.70
C ARG A 31 14.38 2.68 -2.69
N LYS A 32 15.60 2.75 -3.21
CA LYS A 32 16.77 3.09 -2.41
C LYS A 32 16.93 4.62 -2.44
N ALA A 33 16.75 5.26 -1.30
CA ALA A 33 16.97 6.68 -1.16
C ALA A 33 18.48 7.02 -1.25
N ALA A 34 18.80 8.28 -1.56
CA ALA A 34 20.18 8.75 -1.73
C ALA A 34 21.05 8.56 -0.47
N ASN A 35 20.44 8.45 0.71
CA ASN A 35 21.08 8.14 1.98
C ASN A 35 21.31 6.63 2.21
N GLY A 36 21.05 5.79 1.21
CA GLY A 36 21.18 4.34 1.29
C GLY A 36 19.99 3.62 1.95
N HIS A 37 19.02 4.35 2.50
CA HIS A 37 17.84 3.76 3.13
C HIS A 37 16.91 3.13 2.10
N VAL A 38 16.44 1.92 2.38
CA VAL A 38 15.51 1.19 1.51
C VAL A 38 14.09 1.47 1.98
N ASN A 39 13.28 2.08 1.11
CA ASN A 39 11.89 2.36 1.38
C ASN A 39 11.00 1.53 0.44
N THR A 40 10.10 0.73 1.03
CA THR A 40 9.17 -0.10 0.28
C THR A 40 7.77 0.49 0.41
N ILE A 41 7.20 0.84 -0.74
CA ILE A 41 5.86 1.39 -0.88
C ILE A 41 4.99 0.32 -1.54
N ILE A 42 3.89 -0.03 -0.89
CA ILE A 42 2.94 -1.06 -1.30
C ILE A 42 1.64 -0.35 -1.66
N LYS A 43 1.31 -0.30 -2.94
CA LYS A 43 0.01 0.20 -3.39
C LYS A 43 -1.06 -0.84 -3.10
N MET A 44 -2.10 -0.45 -2.38
CA MET A 44 -3.19 -1.32 -1.97
C MET A 44 -4.55 -0.76 -2.38
N ARG A 45 -5.53 -1.66 -2.56
CA ARG A 45 -6.87 -1.34 -3.04
C ARG A 45 -7.93 -2.09 -2.24
N LYS A 46 -9.08 -1.45 -2.01
CA LYS A 46 -10.30 -2.10 -1.50
C LYS A 46 -11.51 -1.65 -2.29
N SER A 47 -12.35 -2.60 -2.70
CA SER A 47 -13.66 -2.30 -3.28
C SER A 47 -14.66 -1.97 -2.16
N LEU A 48 -15.53 -1.00 -2.42
CA LEU A 48 -16.60 -0.58 -1.50
C LEU A 48 -17.90 -1.32 -1.74
#